data_AF-A0A285BWK9-F1
#
_entry.id   AF-A0A285BWK9-F1
#
_cell.length_a   1.000
_cell.length_b   1.000
_cell.length_c   1.000
_cell.angle_alpha   90.00
_cell.angle_beta   90.00
_cell.angle_gamma   90.00
#
_symmetry.space_group_name_H-M   'P 1'
#
loop_
_entity.id
_entity.type
_entity.pdbx_description
1 polymer ?
#
loop_
_entity_poly.entity_id
_entity_poly.type
_entity_poly.pdbx_seq_one_letter_code
_entity_poly.pdbx_strand_id
1 'polypeptide(L)'
;MCIEQFIEISKALLTPTIAVVTTYIAYQQWKINRQKLFLDLYDRRLKVYEEVRQILGIVVRDAGASYDDLLKFRKAVSEADFLFEPEISKYIEEIYQHGVKLQSWNKQYRDSTQPKPYGYDHQKVCEGIETELNWLTQQFEPTKQKFKKYLNISY
;
A
#
# COMPACT_ATOMS: atom_id res chain seq x y z
N MET A 1 22.10 -66.80 4.35
CA MET A 1 23.19 -65.81 4.24
C MET A 1 22.79 -64.55 3.45
N CYS A 2 22.25 -64.65 2.23
CA CYS A 2 21.90 -63.46 1.42
C CYS A 2 20.79 -62.55 2.02
N ILE A 3 19.79 -63.11 2.71
CA ILE A 3 18.65 -62.32 3.22
C ILE A 3 19.04 -61.46 4.43
N GLU A 4 19.83 -61.99 5.37
CA GLU A 4 20.27 -61.24 6.56
C GLU A 4 21.21 -60.09 6.20
N GLN A 5 22.16 -60.32 5.29
CA GLN A 5 23.04 -59.27 4.76
C GLN A 5 22.25 -58.16 4.05
N PHE A 6 21.21 -58.53 3.29
CA PHE A 6 20.34 -57.55 2.63
C PHE A 6 19.56 -56.69 3.63
N ILE A 7 19.08 -57.31 4.72
CA ILE A 7 18.39 -56.61 5.81
C ILE A 7 19.35 -55.68 6.56
N GLU A 8 20.58 -56.10 6.85
CA GLU A 8 21.58 -55.25 7.49
C GLU A 8 21.97 -54.05 6.64
N ILE A 9 22.23 -54.25 5.34
CA ILE A 9 22.56 -53.17 4.41
C ILE A 9 21.39 -52.17 4.31
N SER A 10 20.14 -52.67 4.25
CA SER A 10 18.95 -51.81 4.22
C SER A 10 18.79 -50.98 5.49
N LYS A 11 19.07 -51.56 6.67
CA LYS A 11 19.07 -50.84 7.95
C LYS A 11 20.20 -49.81 8.04
N ALA A 12 21.38 -50.12 7.52
CA ALA A 12 22.52 -49.22 7.49
C ALA A 12 22.32 -48.03 6.53
N LEU A 13 21.57 -48.22 5.44
CA LEU A 13 21.31 -47.17 4.44
C LEU A 13 20.14 -46.24 4.81
N LEU A 14 19.28 -46.65 5.75
CA LEU A 14 18.10 -45.88 6.17
C LEU A 14 18.47 -44.51 6.73
N THR A 15 19.39 -44.46 7.69
CA THR A 15 19.83 -43.20 8.31
C THR A 15 20.45 -42.21 7.31
N PRO A 16 21.43 -42.58 6.47
CA PRO A 16 21.97 -41.66 5.47
C PRO A 16 20.93 -41.27 4.42
N THR A 17 20.00 -42.15 4.05
CA THR A 17 18.91 -41.81 3.12
C THR A 17 17.97 -40.78 3.72
N ILE A 18 17.56 -40.96 4.98
CA ILE A 18 16.77 -39.97 5.72
C ILE A 18 17.53 -38.65 5.82
N ALA A 19 18.83 -38.68 6.11
CA ALA A 19 19.66 -37.47 6.19
C ALA A 19 19.71 -36.70 4.86
N VAL A 20 19.90 -37.40 3.72
CA VAL A 20 19.89 -36.80 2.39
C VAL A 20 18.52 -36.19 2.07
N VAL A 21 17.43 -36.95 2.28
CA VAL A 21 16.06 -36.47 2.03
C VAL A 21 15.74 -35.26 2.91
N THR A 22 16.09 -35.30 4.20
CA THR A 22 15.84 -34.19 5.14
C THR A 22 16.62 -32.94 4.74
N THR A 23 17.88 -33.09 4.34
CA THR A 23 18.71 -31.97 3.86
C THR A 23 18.13 -31.35 2.59
N TYR A 24 17.67 -32.18 1.66
CA TYR A 24 17.01 -31.73 0.43
C TYR A 24 15.71 -30.97 0.72
N ILE A 25 14.86 -31.50 1.61
CA ILE A 25 13.62 -30.83 2.03
C ILE A 25 13.94 -29.49 2.70
N ALA A 26 14.93 -29.43 3.59
CA ALA A 26 15.33 -28.19 4.26
C ALA A 26 15.80 -27.12 3.26
N TYR A 27 16.59 -27.51 2.25
CA TYR A 27 16.99 -26.61 1.16
C TYR A 27 15.78 -26.09 0.36
N GLN A 28 14.84 -26.97 0.04
CA GLN A 28 13.62 -26.59 -0.68
C GLN A 28 12.74 -25.65 0.15
N GLN A 29 12.58 -25.91 1.45
CA GLN A 29 11.87 -25.03 2.38
C GLN A 29 12.52 -23.65 2.47
N TRP A 30 13.85 -23.57 2.54
CA TRP A 30 14.56 -22.30 2.54
C TRP A 30 14.29 -21.49 1.26
N LYS A 31 14.31 -22.15 0.10
CA LYS A 31 14.00 -21.50 -1.19
C LYS A 31 12.57 -20.98 -1.24
N ILE A 32 11.59 -21.77 -0.78
CA ILE A 32 10.17 -21.38 -0.73
C ILE A 32 9.97 -20.20 0.24
N ASN A 33 10.53 -20.27 1.44
CA ASN A 33 10.41 -19.22 2.45
C ASN A 33 10.97 -17.89 1.96
N ARG A 34 12.07 -17.91 1.20
CA ARG A 34 12.63 -16.71 0.58
C ARG A 34 11.69 -16.09 -0.46
N GLN A 35 11.05 -16.92 -1.27
CA GLN A 35 10.04 -16.45 -2.24
C GLN A 35 8.80 -15.89 -1.54
N LYS A 36 8.36 -16.56 -0.48
CA LYS A 36 7.22 -16.12 0.33
C LYS A 36 7.45 -14.76 0.98
N LEU A 37 8.64 -14.52 1.55
CA LEU A 37 9.02 -13.22 2.11
C LEU A 37 8.88 -12.09 1.07
N PHE A 38 9.31 -12.34 -0.17
CA PHE A 38 9.20 -11.36 -1.25
C PHE A 38 7.73 -11.10 -1.63
N LEU A 39 6.92 -12.15 -1.74
CA LEU A 39 5.49 -12.03 -2.00
C LEU A 39 4.79 -11.24 -0.88
N ASP A 40 5.06 -11.56 0.38
CA ASP A 40 4.46 -10.88 1.54
C ASP A 40 4.83 -9.38 1.55
N LEU A 41 6.07 -9.02 1.19
CA LEU A 41 6.48 -7.62 1.04
C LEU A 41 5.78 -6.94 -0.14
N TYR A 42 5.63 -7.64 -1.26
CA TYR A 42 4.92 -7.14 -2.44
C TYR A 42 3.46 -6.84 -2.10
N ASP A 43 2.75 -7.78 -1.49
CA ASP A 43 1.33 -7.64 -1.14
C ASP A 43 1.11 -6.47 -0.17
N ARG A 44 1.97 -6.32 0.84
CA ARG A 44 1.91 -5.17 1.76
C ARG A 44 2.13 -3.84 1.06
N ARG A 45 3.06 -3.77 0.12
CA ARG A 45 3.31 -2.56 -0.69
C ARG A 45 2.17 -2.26 -1.64
N LEU A 46 1.63 -3.29 -2.28
CA LEU A 46 0.49 -3.17 -3.20
C LEU A 46 -0.73 -2.63 -2.47
N LYS A 47 -1.00 -3.12 -1.25
CA LYS A 47 -2.09 -2.62 -0.41
C LYS A 47 -1.97 -1.11 -0.16
N VAL A 48 -0.80 -0.59 0.20
CA VAL A 48 -0.63 0.86 0.41
C VAL A 48 -0.90 1.65 -0.88
N TYR A 49 -0.45 1.15 -2.04
CA TYR A 49 -0.74 1.76 -3.33
C TYR A 49 -2.25 1.78 -3.64
N GLU A 50 -2.95 0.69 -3.36
CA GLU A 50 -4.40 0.58 -3.55
C GLU A 50 -5.16 1.61 -2.67
N GLU A 51 -4.77 1.76 -1.41
CA GLU A 51 -5.37 2.75 -0.49
C GLU A 51 -5.15 4.20 -0.97
N VAL A 52 -3.96 4.51 -1.50
CA VAL A 52 -3.70 5.83 -2.13
C VAL A 52 -4.60 6.04 -3.35
N ARG A 53 -4.75 5.03 -4.22
CA ARG A 53 -5.64 5.14 -5.37
C ARG A 53 -7.11 5.24 -4.96
N GLN A 54 -7.50 4.57 -3.88
CA GLN A 54 -8.85 4.60 -3.38
C GLN A 54 -9.22 6.00 -2.89
N ILE A 55 -8.37 6.66 -2.10
CA ILE A 55 -8.67 8.03 -1.62
C ILE A 55 -8.71 9.02 -2.79
N LEU A 56 -7.81 8.91 -3.78
CA LEU A 56 -7.86 9.73 -4.99
C LEU A 56 -9.14 9.47 -5.80
N GLY A 57 -9.58 8.21 -5.87
CA GLY A 57 -10.85 7.84 -6.52
C GLY A 57 -12.08 8.43 -5.84
N ILE A 58 -12.10 8.47 -4.49
CA ILE A 58 -13.15 9.14 -3.72
C ILE A 58 -13.18 10.63 -4.06
N VAL A 59 -12.02 11.30 -4.06
CA VAL A 59 -11.91 12.73 -4.38
C VAL A 59 -12.44 13.05 -5.77
N VAL A 60 -12.10 12.25 -6.77
CA VAL A 60 -12.58 12.45 -8.15
C VAL A 60 -14.10 12.24 -8.26
N ARG A 61 -14.64 11.23 -7.56
CA ARG A 61 -16.07 10.90 -7.62
C ARG A 61 -16.93 11.94 -6.92
N ASP A 62 -16.50 12.37 -5.73
CA ASP A 62 -17.33 13.15 -4.80
C ASP A 62 -16.91 14.63 -4.72
N ALA A 63 -15.92 15.06 -5.51
CA ALA A 63 -15.29 16.38 -5.44
C ALA A 63 -14.79 16.74 -4.02
N GLY A 64 -14.38 15.72 -3.26
CA GLY A 64 -14.05 15.83 -1.85
C GLY A 64 -13.78 14.48 -1.21
N ALA A 65 -13.36 14.51 0.04
CA ALA A 65 -13.26 13.33 0.90
C ALA A 65 -13.84 13.68 2.27
N SER A 66 -14.60 12.76 2.86
CA SER A 66 -15.08 12.96 4.23
C SER A 66 -13.94 12.87 5.23
N TYR A 67 -14.15 13.39 6.45
CA TYR A 67 -13.17 13.24 7.53
C TYR A 67 -12.90 11.77 7.84
N ASP A 68 -13.93 10.93 7.77
CA ASP A 68 -13.81 9.48 8.00
C ASP A 68 -12.99 8.80 6.90
N ASP A 69 -13.13 9.21 5.64
CA ASP A 69 -12.33 8.68 4.53
C ASP A 69 -10.85 9.04 4.71
N LEU A 70 -10.56 10.29 5.09
CA LEU A 70 -9.20 10.76 5.34
C LEU A 70 -8.56 10.04 6.54
N LEU A 71 -9.31 9.83 7.62
CA LEU A 71 -8.83 9.06 8.77
C LEU A 71 -8.58 7.59 8.43
N LYS A 72 -9.50 6.96 7.70
CA LYS A 72 -9.33 5.57 7.22
C LYS A 72 -8.10 5.45 6.34
N PHE A 73 -7.93 6.38 5.40
CA PHE A 73 -6.74 6.46 4.55
C PHE A 73 -5.47 6.55 5.39
N ARG A 74 -5.38 7.51 6.32
CA ARG A 74 -4.21 7.70 7.19
C ARG A 74 -3.86 6.46 8.00
N LYS A 75 -4.87 5.75 8.50
CA LYS A 75 -4.68 4.49 9.22
C LYS A 75 -4.22 3.36 8.29
N ALA A 76 -4.79 3.25 7.10
CA ALA A 76 -4.48 2.18 6.15
C ALA A 76 -3.05 2.28 5.61
N VAL A 77 -2.53 3.51 5.48
CA VAL A 77 -1.16 3.77 5.01
C VAL A 77 -0.13 3.94 6.12
N SER A 78 -0.48 3.70 7.39
CA SER A 78 0.43 3.93 8.53
C SER A 78 1.70 3.09 8.49
N GLU A 79 1.67 1.95 7.79
CA GLU A 79 2.84 1.09 7.62
C GLU A 79 3.81 1.57 6.54
N ALA A 80 3.49 2.64 5.80
CA ALA A 80 4.29 3.11 4.67
C ALA A 80 5.73 3.45 5.06
N ASP A 81 5.94 4.02 6.26
CA ASP A 81 7.27 4.35 6.80
C ASP A 81 8.21 3.14 6.93
N PHE A 82 7.65 1.94 7.05
CA PHE A 82 8.44 0.70 7.18
C PHE A 82 8.60 -0.05 5.86
N LEU A 83 7.73 0.23 4.87
CA LEU A 83 7.65 -0.52 3.62
C LEU A 83 8.39 0.17 2.47
N PHE A 84 8.54 1.49 2.55
CA PHE A 84 9.05 2.34 1.48
C PHE A 84 10.17 3.26 1.95
N GLU A 85 10.83 3.93 1.01
CA GLU A 85 11.75 5.01 1.36
C GLU A 85 10.95 6.26 1.77
N PRO A 86 11.58 7.22 2.50
CA PRO A 86 10.90 8.40 3.01
C PRO A 86 10.18 9.27 1.96
N GLU A 87 10.51 9.12 0.68
CA GLU A 87 9.81 9.82 -0.40
C GLU A 87 8.32 9.45 -0.48
N ILE A 88 7.97 8.18 -0.21
CA ILE A 88 6.58 7.71 -0.35
C ILE A 88 5.76 8.18 0.84
N SER A 89 6.30 8.09 2.05
CA SER A 89 5.64 8.61 3.24
C SER A 89 5.38 10.11 3.14
N LYS A 90 6.37 10.88 2.67
CA LYS A 90 6.19 12.33 2.42
C LYS A 90 5.11 12.60 1.38
N TYR A 91 5.07 11.79 0.32
CA TYR A 91 4.06 11.92 -0.73
C TYR A 91 2.64 11.56 -0.25
N ILE A 92 2.50 10.51 0.55
CA ILE A 92 1.24 10.11 1.18
C ILE A 92 0.74 11.21 2.13
N GLU A 93 1.64 11.80 2.92
CA GLU A 93 1.32 12.92 3.79
C GLU A 93 0.89 14.15 2.97
N GLU A 94 1.55 14.43 1.85
CA GLU A 94 1.16 15.51 0.93
C GLU A 94 -0.28 15.31 0.43
N ILE A 95 -0.63 14.11 -0.06
CA ILE A 95 -2.00 13.76 -0.45
C ILE A 95 -2.99 13.96 0.69
N TYR A 96 -2.65 13.51 1.90
CA TYR A 96 -3.50 13.68 3.08
C TYR A 96 -3.75 15.15 3.39
N GLN A 97 -2.71 15.99 3.36
CA GLN A 97 -2.82 17.43 3.64
C GLN A 97 -3.68 18.16 2.60
N HIS A 98 -3.51 17.85 1.31
CA HIS A 98 -4.38 18.37 0.24
C HIS A 98 -5.83 17.93 0.45
N GLY A 99 -6.07 16.66 0.83
CA GLY A 99 -7.40 16.15 1.16
C GLY A 99 -8.06 16.87 2.35
N VAL A 100 -7.29 17.14 3.41
CA VAL A 100 -7.77 17.90 4.59
C VAL A 100 -8.13 19.34 4.22
N LYS A 101 -7.30 20.00 3.39
CA LYS A 101 -7.59 21.37 2.91
C LYS A 101 -8.86 21.38 2.06
N LEU A 102 -9.00 20.45 1.12
CA LEU A 102 -10.21 20.32 0.30
C LEU A 102 -11.46 20.12 1.17
N GLN A 103 -11.38 19.23 2.17
CA GLN A 103 -12.48 19.01 3.11
C GLN A 103 -12.84 20.29 3.90
N SER A 104 -11.82 21.05 4.33
CA SER A 104 -12.01 22.33 5.02
C SER A 104 -12.69 23.37 4.13
N TRP A 105 -12.28 23.47 2.86
CA TRP A 105 -12.91 24.38 1.90
C TRP A 105 -14.35 23.98 1.60
N ASN A 106 -14.61 22.69 1.36
CA ASN A 106 -15.95 22.16 1.15
C ASN A 106 -16.87 22.43 2.35
N LYS A 107 -16.36 22.38 3.58
CA LYS A 107 -17.12 22.75 4.79
C LYS A 107 -17.42 24.25 4.89
N GLN A 108 -16.55 25.10 4.34
CA GLN A 108 -16.73 26.55 4.29
C GLN A 108 -17.63 26.99 3.13
N TYR A 109 -17.77 26.18 2.08
CA TYR A 109 -18.62 26.48 0.94
C TYR A 109 -20.05 26.82 1.37
N ARG A 110 -20.60 27.87 0.76
CA ARG A 110 -21.98 28.30 0.95
C ARG A 110 -22.62 28.48 -0.41
N ASP A 111 -23.73 27.78 -0.63
CA ASP A 111 -24.55 27.97 -1.83
C ASP A 111 -25.37 29.27 -1.74
N SER A 112 -26.19 29.53 -2.76
CA SER A 112 -27.06 30.71 -2.83
C SER A 112 -28.21 30.71 -1.81
N THR A 113 -28.49 29.57 -1.18
CA THR A 113 -29.60 29.38 -0.23
C THR A 113 -29.16 29.53 1.23
N GLN A 114 -27.86 29.45 1.50
CA GLN A 114 -27.31 29.49 2.85
C GLN A 114 -26.93 30.91 3.29
N PRO A 115 -27.07 31.24 4.60
CA PRO A 115 -26.61 32.51 5.13
C PRO A 115 -25.08 32.62 5.05
N LYS A 116 -24.58 33.75 4.54
CA LYS A 116 -23.15 34.04 4.42
C LYS A 116 -22.67 34.73 5.71
N PRO A 117 -21.70 34.15 6.43
CA PRO A 117 -21.15 34.79 7.63
C PRO A 117 -20.40 36.08 7.29
N TYR A 118 -20.24 36.97 8.27
CA TYR A 118 -19.47 38.20 8.11
C TYR A 118 -18.03 37.90 7.66
N GLY A 119 -17.56 38.57 6.61
CA GLY A 119 -16.23 38.35 6.04
C GLY A 119 -16.11 37.10 5.14
N TYR A 120 -17.23 36.45 4.78
CA TYR A 120 -17.21 35.34 3.83
C TYR A 120 -16.84 35.79 2.42
N ASP A 121 -15.80 35.17 1.87
CA ASP A 121 -15.34 35.36 0.51
C ASP A 121 -15.63 34.09 -0.31
N HIS A 122 -16.69 34.15 -1.14
CA HIS A 122 -17.11 33.01 -1.94
C HIS A 122 -16.08 32.64 -3.00
N GLN A 123 -15.47 33.65 -3.65
CA GLN A 123 -14.51 33.42 -4.71
C GLN A 123 -13.27 32.71 -4.14
N LYS A 124 -12.75 33.19 -3.02
CA LYS A 124 -11.61 32.55 -2.34
C LYS A 124 -11.89 31.10 -1.96
N VAL A 125 -13.10 30.79 -1.49
CA VAL A 125 -13.47 29.41 -1.14
C VAL A 125 -13.53 28.53 -2.39
N CYS A 126 -14.16 29.00 -3.47
CA CYS A 126 -14.23 28.26 -4.73
C CYS A 126 -12.84 28.04 -5.35
N GLU A 127 -11.97 29.06 -5.36
CA GLU A 127 -10.58 28.96 -5.80
C GLU A 127 -9.79 27.95 -4.94
N GLY A 128 -10.03 27.95 -3.62
CA GLY A 128 -9.47 26.96 -2.70
C GLY A 128 -9.90 25.53 -3.05
N ILE A 129 -11.19 25.29 -3.27
CA ILE A 129 -11.71 23.97 -3.70
C ILE A 129 -11.06 23.56 -5.02
N GLU A 130 -11.08 24.44 -6.02
CA GLU A 130 -10.53 24.16 -7.34
C GLU A 130 -9.04 23.83 -7.29
N THR A 131 -8.26 24.59 -6.53
CA THR A 131 -6.81 24.37 -6.37
C THR A 131 -6.52 22.98 -5.82
N GLU A 132 -7.17 22.60 -4.72
CA GLU A 132 -6.93 21.33 -4.05
C GLU A 132 -7.45 20.15 -4.89
N LEU A 133 -8.63 20.31 -5.51
CA LEU A 133 -9.24 19.29 -6.34
C LEU A 133 -8.43 19.02 -7.61
N ASN A 134 -7.95 20.08 -8.28
CA ASN A 134 -7.10 19.96 -9.45
C ASN A 134 -5.78 19.25 -9.12
N TRP A 135 -5.14 19.63 -8.02
CA TRP A 135 -3.89 19.00 -7.59
C TRP A 135 -4.10 17.50 -7.32
N LEU A 136 -5.14 17.13 -6.54
CA LEU A 136 -5.44 15.74 -6.19
C LEU A 136 -5.81 14.90 -7.42
N THR A 137 -6.60 15.44 -8.34
CA THR A 137 -7.02 14.74 -9.57
C THR A 137 -5.84 14.45 -10.49
N GLN A 138 -4.78 15.26 -10.45
CA GLN A 138 -3.57 15.04 -11.24
C GLN A 138 -2.63 13.99 -10.63
N GLN A 139 -2.91 13.47 -9.42
CA GLN A 139 -2.00 12.55 -8.71
C GLN A 139 -2.03 11.09 -9.19
N PHE A 140 -2.95 10.68 -10.06
CA PHE A 140 -3.05 9.26 -10.48
C PHE A 140 -1.78 8.75 -11.17
N GLU A 141 -1.26 9.50 -12.15
CA GLU A 141 -0.06 9.11 -12.88
C GLU A 141 1.23 9.26 -12.02
N PRO A 142 1.43 10.37 -11.29
CA PRO A 142 2.52 10.47 -10.31
C PRO A 142 2.52 9.34 -9.26
N THR A 143 1.35 8.96 -8.74
CA THR A 143 1.21 7.84 -7.80
C THR A 143 1.72 6.56 -8.44
N LYS A 144 1.25 6.24 -9.65
CA LYS A 144 1.71 5.05 -10.38
C LYS A 144 3.23 5.06 -10.58
N GLN A 145 3.80 6.19 -10.97
CA GLN A 145 5.24 6.32 -11.22
C GLN A 145 6.09 6.13 -9.95
N LYS A 146 5.69 6.77 -8.84
CA LYS A 146 6.39 6.68 -7.56
C LYS A 146 6.35 5.25 -7.00
N PHE A 147 5.20 4.58 -7.07
CA PHE A 147 5.06 3.21 -6.55
C PHE A 147 5.65 2.15 -7.47
N LYS A 148 5.81 2.43 -8.78
CA LYS A 148 6.34 1.47 -9.77
C LYS A 148 7.66 0.84 -9.34
N LYS A 149 8.58 1.62 -8.75
CA LYS A 149 9.90 1.10 -8.33
C LYS A 149 9.82 0.05 -7.22
N TYR A 150 8.74 0.04 -6.45
CA TYR A 150 8.53 -0.89 -5.34
C TYR A 150 7.64 -2.08 -5.69
N LEU A 151 6.86 -1.96 -6.78
CA LEU A 151 5.91 -2.97 -7.26
C LEU A 151 6.39 -3.68 -8.54
N ASN A 152 7.59 -3.39 -9.02
CA ASN A 152 8.13 -4.11 -10.16
C ASN A 152 8.70 -5.47 -9.70
N ILE A 153 8.20 -6.56 -10.28
CA ILE A 153 8.64 -7.94 -9.99
C ILE A 153 9.64 -8.44 -11.05
N SER A 154 10.01 -7.62 -12.05
CA SER A 154 10.99 -8.04 -13.06
C SER A 154 12.38 -8.21 -12.42
N TYR A 155 12.80 -9.46 -12.29
CA TYR A 155 14.16 -9.90 -11.98
C TYR A 155 15.16 -9.46 -13.04
#